data_AF-A0A5E4I1D4-F1
#
_entry.id   AF-A0A5E4I1D4-F1
#
_cell.length_a   1.000
_cell.length_b   1.000
_cell.length_c   1.000
_cell.angle_alpha   90.00
_cell.angle_beta   90.00
_cell.angle_gamma   90.00
#
_symmetry.space_group_name_H-M   'P 1'
#
loop_
_entity.id
_entity.type
_entity.pdbx_description
1 polymer ?
#
loop_
_entity_poly.entity_id
_entity_poly.type
_entity_poly.pdbx_seq_one_letter_code
_entity_poly.pdbx_strand_id
1 'polypeptide(L)'
;MPRGKRIVITRHQKDPVVHKLKGLKPSELKSRRSVRETELRDNIGSIVRTANQLYEQDKLDKERLRSMGLLSVDEAYSEVAKAGIDISARAFGGRVERRSIRSEKIGKKRLIPKPVINDWINLHREYYSIKEAYERLKNHEPELNLRAFIGRVEKNTVPSIKIGTARWVPRDVVEALTHVAQNYHDVSAAITLLQSKGVKIRRNAFERRLDRNRIPHEKIGGRRVIPKDVVEELINKELALQSRKL
;
A
#
# COMPACT_ATOMS: atom_id res chain seq x y z
N MET A 1 41.10 -26.47 20.07
CA MET A 1 40.68 -26.42 18.65
C MET A 1 40.43 -24.97 18.24
N PRO A 2 41.12 -24.43 17.22
CA PRO A 2 40.87 -23.06 16.77
C PRO A 2 39.45 -22.98 16.19
N ARG A 3 38.62 -22.11 16.77
CA ARG A 3 37.25 -21.86 16.29
C ARG A 3 37.36 -21.35 14.85
N GLY A 4 36.73 -22.04 13.90
CA GLY A 4 36.80 -21.72 12.46
C GLY A 4 36.62 -20.22 12.18
N LYS A 5 37.37 -19.69 11.21
CA LYS A 5 37.37 -18.27 10.81
C LYS A 5 35.92 -17.75 10.70
N ARG A 6 35.61 -16.71 11.46
CA ARG A 6 34.25 -16.14 11.56
C ARG A 6 34.02 -15.23 10.36
N ILE A 7 33.01 -15.52 9.55
CA ILE A 7 32.55 -14.63 8.49
C ILE A 7 31.67 -13.54 9.11
N VAL A 8 32.06 -12.28 8.90
CA VAL A 8 31.27 -11.09 9.21
C VAL A 8 31.21 -10.25 7.93
N ILE A 9 30.02 -9.80 7.60
CA ILE A 9 29.78 -8.86 6.51
C ILE A 9 29.57 -7.50 7.15
N THR A 10 30.48 -6.57 6.88
CA THR A 10 30.49 -5.22 7.47
C THR A 10 29.76 -4.19 6.60
N ARG A 11 29.51 -4.48 5.32
CA ARG A 11 28.73 -3.61 4.44
C ARG A 11 27.27 -3.61 4.86
N HIS A 12 26.85 -2.51 5.47
CA HIS A 12 25.46 -2.24 5.79
C HIS A 12 24.96 -1.10 4.91
N GLN A 13 24.17 -1.43 3.89
CA GLN A 13 23.54 -0.43 3.04
C GLN A 13 22.24 0.02 3.70
N LYS A 14 22.19 1.28 4.15
CA LYS A 14 20.96 1.89 4.65
C LYS A 14 20.08 2.25 3.46
N ASP A 15 19.01 1.49 3.27
CA ASP A 15 18.07 1.72 2.18
C ASP A 15 16.97 2.71 2.63
N PRO A 16 16.89 3.92 2.03
CA PRO A 16 15.89 4.91 2.41
C PRO A 16 14.46 4.45 2.17
N VAL A 17 14.22 3.60 1.16
CA VAL A 17 12.88 3.06 0.84
C VAL A 17 12.42 2.12 1.95
N VAL A 18 13.31 1.25 2.43
CA VAL A 18 13.02 0.34 3.55
C VAL A 18 12.79 1.11 4.85
N HIS A 19 13.58 2.15 5.12
CA HIS A 19 13.38 3.00 6.29
C HIS A 19 12.03 3.73 6.25
N LYS A 20 11.63 4.27 5.09
CA LYS A 20 10.31 4.89 4.89
C LYS A 20 9.18 3.90 5.17
N LEU A 21 9.29 2.67 4.65
CA LEU A 21 8.31 1.61 4.86
C LEU A 21 8.12 1.26 6.35
N LYS A 22 9.22 1.19 7.11
CA LYS A 22 9.17 0.92 8.56
C LYS A 22 8.58 2.08 9.36
N GLY A 23 8.77 3.31 8.89
CA GLY A 23 8.22 4.52 9.51
C GLY A 23 6.71 4.65 9.35
N LEU A 24 6.11 3.98 8.36
CA LEU A 24 4.67 4.05 8.11
C LEU A 24 3.86 3.28 9.16
N LYS A 25 3.25 4.03 10.08
CA LYS A 25 2.35 3.46 11.09
C LYS A 25 0.88 3.54 10.65
N PRO A 26 0.14 2.41 10.66
CA PRO A 26 -1.29 2.42 10.33
C PRO A 26 -2.14 3.35 11.21
N SER A 27 -1.72 3.59 12.46
CA SER A 27 -2.40 4.49 13.39
C SER A 27 -2.38 5.95 12.92
N GLU A 28 -1.24 6.42 12.39
CA GLU A 28 -1.07 7.78 11.89
C GLU A 28 -1.86 8.00 10.59
N LEU A 29 -1.94 6.98 9.74
CA LEU A 29 -2.79 7.04 8.55
C LEU A 29 -4.28 7.12 8.93
N LYS A 30 -4.71 6.38 9.96
CA LYS A 30 -6.08 6.44 10.46
C LYS A 30 -6.43 7.81 11.04
N SER A 31 -5.55 8.40 11.85
CA SER A 31 -5.81 9.72 12.44
C SER A 31 -5.88 10.84 11.40
N ARG A 32 -4.97 10.82 10.41
CA ARG A 32 -5.04 11.75 9.27
C ARG A 32 -6.34 11.59 8.49
N ARG A 33 -6.79 10.34 8.28
CA ARG A 33 -8.04 10.07 7.58
C ARG A 33 -9.25 10.58 8.37
N SER A 34 -9.30 10.37 9.69
CA SER A 34 -10.44 10.82 10.50
C SER A 34 -10.59 12.35 10.50
N VAL A 35 -9.50 13.11 10.52
CA VAL A 35 -9.54 14.58 10.42
C VAL A 35 -10.18 15.00 9.09
N ARG A 36 -9.69 14.43 7.98
CA ARG A 36 -10.21 14.71 6.65
C ARG A 36 -11.67 14.29 6.47
N GLU A 37 -12.11 13.20 7.10
CA GLU A 37 -13.52 12.77 7.08
C GLU A 37 -14.45 13.75 7.81
N THR A 38 -14.00 14.32 8.93
CA THR A 38 -14.73 15.37 9.64
C THR A 38 -14.84 16.63 8.78
N GLU A 39 -13.72 17.10 8.22
CA GLU A 39 -13.70 18.27 7.31
C GLU A 39 -14.62 18.07 6.09
N LEU A 40 -14.60 16.88 5.49
CA LEU A 40 -15.49 16.53 4.38
C LEU A 40 -16.95 16.55 4.82
N ARG A 41 -17.27 16.01 6.00
CA ARG A 41 -18.64 15.99 6.52
C ARG A 41 -19.17 17.40 6.73
N ASP A 42 -18.36 18.29 7.28
CA ASP A 42 -18.72 19.68 7.57
C ASP A 42 -18.91 20.48 6.26
N ASN A 43 -17.99 20.32 5.31
CA ASN A 43 -18.07 20.94 3.99
C ASN A 43 -19.30 20.47 3.18
N ILE A 44 -19.61 19.17 3.23
CA ILE A 44 -20.83 18.65 2.58
C ILE A 44 -22.07 19.21 3.28
N GLY A 45 -22.05 19.25 4.62
CA GLY A 45 -23.17 19.76 5.41
C GLY A 45 -23.46 21.24 5.17
N SER A 46 -22.46 22.08 4.93
CA SER A 46 -22.66 23.49 4.55
C SER A 46 -23.27 23.60 3.15
N ILE A 47 -22.68 22.95 2.15
CA ILE A 47 -23.15 22.96 0.75
C ILE A 47 -24.63 22.52 0.65
N VAL A 48 -24.97 21.41 1.32
CA VAL A 48 -26.34 20.85 1.28
C VAL A 48 -27.35 21.77 1.96
N ARG A 49 -26.99 22.37 3.11
CA ARG A 49 -27.87 23.32 3.81
C ARG A 49 -28.16 24.54 2.95
N THR A 50 -27.14 25.14 2.36
CA THR A 50 -27.32 26.29 1.46
C THR A 50 -28.17 25.93 0.25
N ALA A 51 -27.97 24.73 -0.32
CA ALA A 51 -28.74 24.30 -1.49
C ALA A 51 -30.21 24.05 -1.16
N ASN A 52 -30.51 23.47 0.00
CA ASN A 52 -31.89 23.30 0.47
C ASN A 52 -32.58 24.64 0.75
N GLN A 53 -31.88 25.60 1.36
CA GLN A 53 -32.42 26.96 1.56
C GLN A 53 -32.75 27.65 0.24
N LEU A 54 -31.89 27.52 -0.77
CA LEU A 54 -32.16 28.10 -2.10
C LEU A 54 -33.30 27.39 -2.83
N TYR A 55 -33.48 26.09 -2.59
CA TYR A 55 -34.62 25.33 -3.09
C TYR A 55 -35.92 25.79 -2.45
N GLU A 56 -35.96 25.98 -1.13
CA GLU A 56 -37.14 26.48 -0.40
C GLU A 56 -37.53 27.90 -0.84
N GLN A 57 -36.58 28.69 -1.36
CA GLN A 57 -36.81 30.03 -1.89
C GLN A 57 -37.16 30.05 -3.39
N ASP A 58 -37.34 28.89 -4.04
CA ASP A 58 -37.54 28.76 -5.49
C ASP A 58 -36.46 29.44 -6.36
N LYS A 59 -35.25 29.62 -5.80
CA LYS A 59 -34.11 30.30 -6.43
C LYS A 59 -33.07 29.34 -7.00
N LEU A 60 -33.40 28.06 -7.08
CA LEU A 60 -32.47 26.99 -7.43
C LEU A 60 -32.49 26.72 -8.94
N ASP A 61 -31.44 27.16 -9.63
CA ASP A 61 -31.19 26.84 -11.03
C ASP A 61 -30.01 25.83 -11.16
N LYS A 62 -29.81 25.31 -12.38
CA LYS A 62 -28.75 24.32 -12.67
C LYS A 62 -27.35 24.94 -12.52
N GLU A 63 -27.19 26.21 -12.86
CA GLU A 63 -25.90 26.91 -12.81
C GLU A 63 -25.45 27.20 -11.38
N ARG A 64 -26.36 27.62 -10.49
CA ARG A 64 -26.06 27.82 -9.07
C ARG A 64 -25.75 26.50 -8.37
N LEU A 65 -26.46 25.42 -8.70
CA LEU A 65 -26.11 24.09 -8.18
C LEU A 65 -24.66 23.73 -8.56
N ARG A 66 -24.28 23.96 -9.81
CA ARG A 66 -22.93 23.69 -10.29
C ARG A 66 -21.89 24.60 -9.63
N SER A 67 -22.18 25.89 -9.44
CA SER A 67 -21.27 26.84 -8.79
C SER A 67 -21.06 26.54 -7.30
N MET A 68 -22.08 25.99 -6.64
CA MET A 68 -21.99 25.46 -5.27
C MET A 68 -21.25 24.11 -5.18
N GLY A 69 -20.83 23.55 -6.31
CA GLY A 69 -20.13 22.28 -6.38
C GLY A 69 -21.05 21.06 -6.24
N LEU A 70 -22.33 21.17 -6.56
CA LEU A 70 -23.24 20.02 -6.65
C LEU A 70 -23.34 19.55 -8.10
N LEU A 71 -22.90 18.32 -8.35
CA LEU A 71 -22.81 17.73 -9.67
C LEU A 71 -23.94 16.72 -9.90
N SER A 72 -24.45 16.64 -11.12
CA SER A 72 -25.22 15.47 -11.55
C SER A 72 -24.32 14.22 -11.63
N VAL A 73 -24.94 13.03 -11.72
CA VAL A 73 -24.20 11.77 -11.80
C VAL A 73 -23.27 11.74 -13.02
N ASP A 74 -23.74 12.24 -14.17
CA ASP A 74 -22.97 12.26 -15.41
C ASP A 74 -21.81 13.26 -15.37
N GLU A 75 -22.03 14.44 -14.76
CA GLU A 75 -20.97 15.43 -14.55
C GLU A 75 -19.91 14.91 -13.58
N ALA A 76 -20.33 14.27 -12.49
CA ALA A 76 -19.43 13.65 -11.54
C ALA A 76 -18.60 12.51 -12.15
N TYR A 77 -19.24 11.68 -12.98
CA TYR A 77 -18.55 10.64 -13.75
C TYR A 77 -17.50 11.24 -14.70
N SER A 78 -17.85 12.33 -15.39
CA SER A 78 -16.94 13.01 -16.32
C SER A 78 -15.70 13.54 -15.62
N GLU A 79 -15.83 14.09 -14.41
CA GLU A 79 -14.68 14.53 -13.59
C GLU A 79 -13.79 13.35 -13.17
N VAL A 80 -14.40 12.23 -12.82
CA VAL A 80 -13.68 10.99 -12.48
C VAL A 80 -12.93 10.41 -13.68
N ALA A 81 -13.57 10.36 -14.84
CA ALA A 81 -12.96 9.86 -16.06
C ALA A 81 -11.78 10.74 -16.51
N LYS A 82 -11.91 12.07 -16.41
CA LYS A 82 -10.82 13.02 -16.65
C LYS A 82 -9.62 12.81 -15.71
N ALA A 83 -9.87 12.36 -14.48
CA ALA A 83 -8.81 12.05 -13.53
C ALA A 83 -8.07 10.73 -13.84
N GLY A 84 -8.48 10.00 -14.87
CA GLY A 84 -7.82 8.77 -15.33
C GLY A 84 -8.19 7.52 -14.53
N ILE A 85 -9.33 7.53 -13.84
CA ILE A 85 -9.79 6.36 -13.09
C ILE A 85 -10.60 5.45 -14.01
N ASP A 86 -10.12 4.23 -14.19
CA ASP A 86 -10.77 3.22 -15.04
C ASP A 86 -12.02 2.66 -14.35
N ILE A 87 -13.16 3.30 -14.60
CA ILE A 87 -14.48 2.86 -14.18
C ILE A 87 -15.48 3.18 -15.28
N SER A 88 -16.37 2.24 -15.59
CA SER A 88 -17.45 2.51 -16.54
C SER A 88 -18.55 3.36 -15.90
N ALA A 89 -19.24 4.17 -16.71
CA ALA A 89 -20.38 5.00 -16.25
C ALA A 89 -21.43 4.17 -15.49
N ARG A 90 -21.72 2.95 -15.95
CA ARG A 90 -22.63 2.01 -15.29
C ARG A 90 -22.12 1.59 -13.91
N ALA A 91 -20.84 1.25 -13.80
CA ALA A 91 -20.24 0.86 -12.53
C ALA A 91 -20.20 2.05 -11.55
N PHE A 92 -19.94 3.26 -12.06
CA PHE A 92 -19.99 4.49 -11.28
C PHE A 92 -21.40 4.76 -10.74
N GLY A 93 -22.43 4.74 -11.60
CA GLY A 93 -23.83 4.89 -11.20
C GLY A 93 -24.25 3.87 -10.14
N GLY A 94 -23.88 2.59 -10.34
CA GLY A 94 -24.15 1.54 -9.35
C GLY A 94 -23.47 1.78 -7.98
N ARG A 95 -22.30 2.43 -7.94
CA ARG A 95 -21.65 2.83 -6.66
C ARG A 95 -22.40 3.96 -5.96
N VAL A 96 -22.96 4.90 -6.72
CA VAL A 96 -23.80 6.00 -6.20
C VAL A 96 -25.10 5.43 -5.62
N GLU A 97 -25.76 4.53 -6.34
CA GLU A 97 -26.98 3.85 -5.89
C GLU A 97 -26.77 3.03 -4.60
N ARG A 98 -25.66 2.27 -4.55
CA ARG A 98 -25.25 1.50 -3.36
C ARG A 98 -24.67 2.36 -2.24
N ARG A 99 -24.66 3.69 -2.39
CA ARG A 99 -24.13 4.66 -1.41
C ARG A 99 -22.66 4.47 -1.05
N SER A 100 -21.90 3.78 -1.90
CA SER A 100 -20.43 3.73 -1.78
C SER A 100 -19.80 5.08 -2.15
N ILE A 101 -20.46 5.81 -3.04
CA ILE A 101 -20.20 7.23 -3.29
C ILE A 101 -21.37 8.01 -2.71
N ARG A 102 -21.08 8.95 -1.80
CA ARG A 102 -22.10 9.75 -1.14
C ARG A 102 -22.78 10.68 -2.15
N SER A 103 -24.10 10.71 -2.08
CA SER A 103 -24.95 11.57 -2.88
C SER A 103 -26.07 12.09 -2.00
N GLU A 104 -26.55 13.29 -2.32
CA GLU A 104 -27.56 13.99 -1.54
C GLU A 104 -28.76 14.29 -2.44
N LYS A 105 -29.97 14.14 -1.89
CA LYS A 105 -31.20 14.44 -2.61
C LYS A 105 -31.60 15.88 -2.31
N ILE A 106 -31.63 16.72 -3.34
CA ILE A 106 -32.04 18.13 -3.24
C ILE A 106 -33.26 18.28 -4.13
N GLY A 107 -34.42 18.51 -3.51
CA GLY A 107 -35.72 18.44 -4.18
C GLY A 107 -35.95 17.08 -4.85
N LYS A 108 -36.15 17.09 -6.18
CA LYS A 108 -36.34 15.88 -6.98
C LYS A 108 -35.05 15.29 -7.58
N LYS A 109 -33.91 15.98 -7.45
CA LYS A 109 -32.65 15.58 -8.08
C LYS A 109 -31.69 14.96 -7.06
N ARG A 110 -30.94 13.95 -7.49
CA ARG A 110 -29.82 13.38 -6.73
C ARG A 110 -28.53 14.01 -7.27
N LEU A 111 -27.80 14.67 -6.38
CA LEU A 111 -26.59 15.39 -6.72
C LEU A 111 -25.44 14.87 -5.85
N ILE A 112 -24.23 15.01 -6.38
CA ILE A 112 -23.00 14.57 -5.71
C ILE A 112 -22.17 15.82 -5.42
N PRO A 113 -21.88 16.12 -4.15
CA PRO A 113 -20.98 17.21 -3.80
C PRO A 113 -19.58 16.94 -4.36
N LYS A 114 -19.00 17.94 -5.03
CA LYS A 114 -17.65 17.91 -5.60
C LYS A 114 -16.57 17.49 -4.60
N PRO A 115 -16.61 17.86 -3.30
CA PRO A 115 -15.67 17.34 -2.31
C PRO A 115 -15.66 15.81 -2.20
N VAL A 116 -16.80 15.13 -2.40
CA VAL A 116 -16.87 13.66 -2.41
C VAL A 116 -16.09 13.08 -3.59
N ILE A 117 -16.23 13.69 -4.78
CA ILE A 117 -15.53 13.25 -5.98
C ILE A 117 -14.03 13.50 -5.85
N ASN A 118 -13.63 14.68 -5.38
CA ASN A 118 -12.23 15.01 -5.14
C ASN A 118 -11.60 14.05 -4.13
N ASP A 119 -12.31 13.72 -3.04
CA ASP A 119 -11.83 12.74 -2.07
C ASP A 119 -11.67 11.37 -2.70
N TRP A 120 -12.65 10.91 -3.48
CA TRP A 120 -12.60 9.64 -4.17
C TRP A 120 -11.45 9.56 -5.18
N ILE A 121 -11.20 10.63 -5.94
CA ILE A 121 -10.06 10.73 -6.85
C ILE A 121 -8.74 10.66 -6.09
N ASN A 122 -8.62 11.41 -5.00
CA ASN A 122 -7.43 11.41 -4.17
C ASN A 122 -7.19 10.03 -3.52
N LEU A 123 -8.23 9.30 -3.12
CA LEU A 123 -8.11 7.93 -2.64
C LEU A 123 -7.51 7.02 -3.70
N HIS A 124 -7.98 7.10 -4.94
CA HIS A 124 -7.42 6.32 -6.04
C HIS A 124 -6.00 6.76 -6.43
N ARG A 125 -5.61 8.01 -6.17
CA ARG A 125 -4.22 8.49 -6.36
C ARG A 125 -3.27 8.03 -5.25
N GLU A 126 -3.69 8.07 -4.00
CA GLU A 126 -2.84 7.80 -2.84
C GLU A 126 -2.80 6.33 -2.44
N TYR A 127 -3.81 5.55 -2.82
CA TYR A 127 -3.97 4.15 -2.43
C TYR A 127 -4.24 3.25 -3.63
N TYR A 128 -3.95 1.96 -3.43
CA TYR A 128 -4.41 0.86 -4.26
C TYR A 128 -5.52 0.09 -3.53
N SER A 129 -6.44 -0.47 -4.31
CA SER A 129 -7.31 -1.53 -3.80
C SER A 129 -6.49 -2.79 -3.48
N ILE A 130 -7.03 -3.71 -2.66
CA ILE A 130 -6.32 -4.97 -2.33
C ILE A 130 -5.94 -5.73 -3.60
N LYS A 131 -6.84 -5.77 -4.60
CA LYS A 131 -6.62 -6.47 -5.86
C LYS A 131 -5.49 -5.82 -6.67
N GLU A 132 -5.53 -4.51 -6.85
CA GLU A 132 -4.47 -3.77 -7.55
C GLU A 132 -3.12 -3.91 -6.85
N ALA A 133 -3.08 -3.78 -5.53
CA ALA A 133 -1.87 -3.94 -4.73
C ALA A 133 -1.27 -5.35 -4.90
N TYR A 134 -2.13 -6.37 -4.90
CA TYR A 134 -1.73 -7.75 -5.14
C TYR A 134 -1.18 -7.96 -6.56
N GLU A 135 -1.88 -7.48 -7.59
CA GLU A 135 -1.46 -7.65 -8.99
C GLU A 135 -0.08 -7.05 -9.25
N ARG A 136 0.20 -5.88 -8.67
CA ARG A 136 1.53 -5.26 -8.76
C ARG A 136 2.61 -6.08 -8.08
N LEU A 137 2.33 -6.61 -6.87
CA LEU A 137 3.31 -7.41 -6.12
C LEU A 137 3.53 -8.79 -6.72
N LYS A 138 2.50 -9.42 -7.29
CA LYS A 138 2.55 -10.76 -7.87
C LYS A 138 3.59 -10.86 -9.00
N ASN A 139 3.81 -9.78 -9.74
CA ASN A 139 4.82 -9.72 -10.80
C ASN A 139 6.26 -9.90 -10.27
N HIS A 140 6.49 -9.65 -8.99
CA HIS A 140 7.80 -9.73 -8.34
C HIS A 140 7.88 -10.83 -7.26
N GLU A 141 6.73 -11.25 -6.71
CA GLU A 141 6.59 -12.43 -5.85
C GLU A 141 5.63 -13.46 -6.50
N PRO A 142 6.09 -14.32 -7.43
CA PRO A 142 5.21 -15.22 -8.17
C PRO A 142 4.52 -16.28 -7.29
N GLU A 143 5.14 -16.65 -6.17
CA GLU A 143 4.58 -17.59 -5.20
C GLU A 143 3.49 -16.96 -4.30
N LEU A 144 3.33 -15.64 -4.33
CA LEU A 144 2.31 -14.94 -3.56
C LEU A 144 0.93 -15.18 -4.18
N ASN A 145 0.06 -15.87 -3.44
CA ASN A 145 -1.36 -15.95 -3.80
C ASN A 145 -2.18 -14.82 -3.13
N LEU A 146 -3.34 -14.50 -3.72
CA LEU A 146 -4.20 -13.41 -3.24
C LEU A 146 -4.66 -13.63 -1.78
N ARG A 147 -4.96 -14.87 -1.39
CA ARG A 147 -5.42 -15.19 -0.03
C ARG A 147 -4.33 -14.93 1.01
N ALA A 148 -3.08 -15.29 0.72
CA ALA A 148 -1.95 -15.01 1.57
C ALA A 148 -1.67 -13.51 1.65
N PHE A 149 -1.82 -12.78 0.54
CA PHE A 149 -1.72 -11.32 0.55
C PHE A 149 -2.77 -10.68 1.47
N ILE A 150 -4.04 -11.09 1.35
CA ILE A 150 -5.12 -10.67 2.25
C ILE A 150 -4.75 -10.99 3.71
N GLY A 151 -4.23 -12.18 3.98
CA GLY A 151 -3.76 -12.56 5.32
C GLY A 151 -2.62 -11.67 5.85
N ARG A 152 -1.68 -11.23 5.00
CA ARG A 152 -0.63 -10.26 5.39
C ARG A 152 -1.24 -8.90 5.74
N VAL A 153 -2.23 -8.46 5.00
CA VAL A 153 -2.98 -7.22 5.25
C VAL A 153 -3.77 -7.30 6.56
N GLU A 154 -4.46 -8.41 6.82
CA GLU A 154 -5.21 -8.65 8.06
C GLU A 154 -4.31 -8.68 9.30
N LYS A 155 -3.13 -9.30 9.20
CA LYS A 155 -2.11 -9.35 10.26
C LYS A 155 -1.30 -8.06 10.43
N ASN A 156 -1.67 -6.98 9.74
CA ASN A 156 -0.94 -5.69 9.72
C ASN A 156 0.53 -5.80 9.30
N THR A 157 0.90 -6.87 8.60
CA THR A 157 2.23 -7.05 7.99
C THR A 157 2.41 -6.10 6.81
N VAL A 158 1.32 -5.85 6.07
CA VAL A 158 1.22 -4.82 5.04
C VAL A 158 0.37 -3.68 5.63
N PRO A 159 0.95 -2.48 5.87
CA PRO A 159 0.20 -1.33 6.35
C PRO A 159 -0.98 -1.01 5.43
N SER A 160 -2.16 -0.86 6.02
CA SER A 160 -3.40 -0.60 5.28
C SER A 160 -4.39 0.15 6.16
N ILE A 161 -5.35 0.82 5.53
CA ILE A 161 -6.43 1.52 6.23
C ILE A 161 -7.79 1.09 5.70
N LYS A 162 -8.79 1.06 6.58
CA LYS A 162 -10.19 0.81 6.20
C LYS A 162 -10.87 2.17 5.99
N ILE A 163 -11.43 2.39 4.81
CA ILE A 163 -12.14 3.62 4.44
C ILE A 163 -13.52 3.20 3.93
N GLY A 164 -14.56 3.60 4.66
CA GLY A 164 -15.90 3.06 4.49
C GLY A 164 -15.91 1.54 4.67
N THR A 165 -16.38 0.81 3.65
CA THR A 165 -16.47 -0.66 3.68
C THR A 165 -15.22 -1.36 3.14
N ALA A 166 -14.36 -0.64 2.42
CA ALA A 166 -13.20 -1.21 1.73
C ALA A 166 -11.91 -0.96 2.50
N ARG A 167 -10.92 -1.82 2.29
CA ARG A 167 -9.56 -1.65 2.80
C ARG A 167 -8.63 -1.27 1.66
N TRP A 168 -7.78 -0.30 1.94
CA TRP A 168 -6.91 0.38 1.00
C TRP A 168 -5.46 0.25 1.46
N VAL A 169 -4.55 0.04 0.52
CA VAL A 169 -3.11 -0.07 0.77
C VAL A 169 -2.44 1.18 0.18
N PRO A 170 -1.67 1.96 0.95
CA PRO A 170 -0.98 3.14 0.40
C PRO A 170 -0.07 2.75 -0.76
N ARG A 171 0.00 3.58 -1.81
CA ARG A 171 0.85 3.28 -2.97
C ARG A 171 2.33 3.14 -2.61
N ASP A 172 2.83 4.06 -1.78
CA ASP A 172 4.18 4.03 -1.22
C ASP A 172 4.54 2.68 -0.56
N VAL A 173 3.57 2.05 0.10
CA VAL A 173 3.76 0.73 0.73
C VAL A 173 3.95 -0.34 -0.32
N VAL A 174 3.12 -0.35 -1.37
CA VAL A 174 3.20 -1.33 -2.45
C VAL A 174 4.50 -1.16 -3.24
N GLU A 175 4.89 0.08 -3.52
CA GLU A 175 6.15 0.40 -4.21
C GLU A 175 7.37 -0.02 -3.37
N ALA A 176 7.37 0.28 -2.08
CA ALA A 176 8.46 -0.16 -1.20
C ALA A 176 8.52 -1.69 -1.05
N LEU A 177 7.38 -2.37 -0.96
CA LEU A 177 7.35 -3.84 -0.94
C LEU A 177 7.82 -4.44 -2.27
N THR A 178 7.52 -3.79 -3.39
CA THR A 178 8.02 -4.18 -4.72
C THR A 178 9.54 -4.03 -4.78
N HIS A 179 10.08 -2.92 -4.29
CA HIS A 179 11.52 -2.71 -4.17
C HIS A 179 12.20 -3.77 -3.30
N VAL A 180 11.57 -4.15 -2.18
CA VAL A 180 12.06 -5.24 -1.31
C VAL A 180 12.07 -6.57 -2.06
N ALA A 181 10.99 -6.92 -2.78
CA ALA A 181 10.92 -8.15 -3.57
C ALA A 181 12.00 -8.21 -4.67
N GLN A 182 12.35 -7.06 -5.26
CA GLN A 182 13.37 -6.98 -6.31
C GLN A 182 14.80 -7.06 -5.76
N ASN A 183 15.08 -6.43 -4.62
CA ASN A 183 16.47 -6.20 -4.16
C ASN A 183 16.88 -7.05 -2.94
N TYR A 184 15.95 -7.77 -2.33
CA TYR A 184 16.21 -8.57 -1.14
C TYR A 184 15.80 -10.03 -1.33
N HIS A 185 16.43 -10.90 -0.55
CA HIS A 185 15.99 -12.27 -0.33
C HIS A 185 15.35 -12.41 1.05
N ASP A 186 14.29 -13.19 1.16
CA ASP A 186 13.86 -13.70 2.45
C ASP A 186 14.83 -14.80 2.93
N VAL A 187 14.74 -15.18 4.20
CA VAL A 187 15.63 -16.19 4.80
C VAL A 187 15.58 -17.51 4.03
N SER A 188 14.39 -17.93 3.60
CA SER A 188 14.21 -19.19 2.87
C SER A 188 14.91 -19.14 1.51
N ALA A 189 14.67 -18.10 0.70
CA ALA A 189 15.30 -17.93 -0.60
C ALA A 189 16.83 -17.76 -0.49
N ALA A 190 17.32 -17.04 0.52
CA ALA A 190 18.75 -16.88 0.75
C ALA A 190 19.44 -18.24 1.05
N ILE A 191 18.79 -19.09 1.84
CA ILE A 191 19.30 -20.45 2.13
C ILE A 191 19.28 -21.32 0.87
N THR A 192 18.19 -21.30 0.10
CA THR A 192 18.08 -22.05 -1.16
C THR A 192 19.18 -21.63 -2.14
N LEU A 193 19.46 -20.33 -2.24
CA LEU A 193 20.53 -19.80 -3.09
C LEU A 193 21.92 -20.21 -2.61
N LEU A 194 22.19 -20.17 -1.29
CA LEU A 194 23.44 -20.65 -0.71
C LEU A 194 23.66 -22.15 -1.04
N GLN A 195 22.62 -22.97 -0.86
CA GLN A 195 22.70 -24.40 -1.12
C GLN A 195 22.90 -24.72 -2.61
N SER A 196 22.23 -24.01 -3.52
CA SER A 196 22.41 -24.20 -4.96
C SER A 196 23.81 -23.82 -5.44
N LYS A 197 24.49 -22.91 -4.72
CA LYS A 197 25.90 -22.55 -4.96
C LYS A 197 26.91 -23.45 -4.21
N GLY A 198 26.45 -24.54 -3.57
CA GLY A 198 27.33 -25.50 -2.90
C GLY A 198 27.62 -25.20 -1.42
N VAL A 199 27.08 -24.12 -0.86
CA VAL A 199 27.24 -23.77 0.56
C VAL A 199 26.21 -24.51 1.40
N LYS A 200 26.63 -25.62 2.02
CA LYS A 200 25.79 -26.42 2.92
C LYS A 200 25.64 -25.73 4.28
N ILE A 201 24.56 -24.98 4.47
CA ILE A 201 24.19 -24.37 5.77
C ILE A 201 22.79 -24.80 6.21
N ARG A 202 22.65 -25.17 7.49
CA ARG A 202 21.35 -25.44 8.12
C ARG A 202 20.65 -24.13 8.47
N ARG A 203 19.32 -24.10 8.37
CA ARG A 203 18.48 -22.94 8.70
C ARG A 203 18.79 -22.33 10.07
N ASN A 204 18.80 -23.15 11.13
CA ASN A 204 19.09 -22.68 12.49
C ASN A 204 20.49 -22.06 12.62
N ALA A 205 21.48 -22.56 11.87
CA ALA A 205 22.83 -22.01 11.86
C ALA A 205 22.86 -20.65 11.14
N PHE A 206 22.10 -20.50 10.06
CA PHE A 206 21.95 -19.24 9.34
C PHE A 206 21.21 -18.18 10.18
N GLU A 207 20.10 -18.54 10.80
CA GLU A 207 19.32 -17.64 11.68
C GLU A 207 20.15 -17.16 12.87
N ARG A 208 20.94 -18.05 13.50
CA ARG A 208 21.89 -17.65 14.57
C ARG A 208 22.95 -16.64 14.10
N ARG A 209 23.32 -16.62 12.82
CA ARG A 209 24.25 -15.62 12.28
C ARG A 209 23.57 -14.26 12.11
N LEU A 210 22.29 -14.27 11.73
CA LEU A 210 21.45 -13.06 11.70
C LEU A 210 21.25 -12.52 13.13
N ASP A 211 20.92 -13.37 14.10
CA ASP A 211 20.72 -12.97 15.51
C ASP A 211 21.98 -12.34 16.12
N ARG A 212 23.15 -12.83 15.70
CA ARG A 212 24.46 -12.31 16.13
C ARG A 212 24.95 -11.14 15.28
N ASN A 213 24.11 -10.56 14.42
CA ASN A 213 24.42 -9.45 13.52
C ASN A 213 25.67 -9.68 12.66
N ARG A 214 25.96 -10.93 12.28
CA ARG A 214 27.09 -11.27 11.40
C ARG A 214 26.74 -11.08 9.92
N ILE A 215 25.45 -11.15 9.62
CA ILE A 215 24.88 -10.91 8.31
C ILE A 215 23.92 -9.72 8.47
N PRO A 216 24.19 -8.60 7.81
CA PRO A 216 23.29 -7.46 7.74
C PRO A 216 21.92 -7.87 7.21
N HIS A 217 20.86 -7.47 7.89
CA HIS A 217 19.49 -7.79 7.50
C HIS A 217 18.52 -6.74 8.03
N GLU A 218 17.34 -6.68 7.43
CA GLU A 218 16.27 -5.78 7.84
C GLU A 218 15.03 -6.58 8.24
N LYS A 219 14.31 -6.13 9.28
CA LYS A 219 13.03 -6.73 9.68
C LYS A 219 11.86 -5.90 9.13
N ILE A 220 11.10 -6.46 8.18
CA ILE A 220 9.96 -5.82 7.53
C ILE A 220 8.74 -6.71 7.73
N GLY A 221 7.67 -6.18 8.35
CA GLY A 221 6.42 -6.92 8.49
C GLY A 221 6.56 -8.28 9.22
N GLY A 222 7.46 -8.35 10.20
CA GLY A 222 7.74 -9.59 10.93
C GLY A 222 8.69 -10.57 10.22
N ARG A 223 9.10 -10.30 8.99
CA ARG A 223 10.03 -11.12 8.21
C ARG A 223 11.42 -10.49 8.21
N ARG A 224 12.46 -11.32 8.17
CA ARG A 224 13.84 -10.86 7.94
C ARG A 224 14.14 -10.94 6.45
N VAL A 225 14.59 -9.83 5.91
CA VAL A 225 15.01 -9.69 4.52
C VAL A 225 16.49 -9.31 4.48
N ILE A 226 17.21 -9.88 3.52
CA ILE A 226 18.66 -9.75 3.39
C ILE A 226 18.94 -9.17 2.01
N PRO A 227 19.69 -8.06 1.90
CA PRO A 227 20.07 -7.51 0.61
C PRO A 227 20.73 -8.57 -0.28
N LYS A 228 20.40 -8.59 -1.58
CA LYS A 228 20.91 -9.61 -2.52
C LYS A 228 22.43 -9.61 -2.61
N ASP A 229 23.03 -8.43 -2.68
CA ASP A 229 24.48 -8.19 -2.67
C ASP A 229 25.15 -8.77 -1.40
N VAL A 230 24.51 -8.65 -0.24
CA VAL A 230 24.99 -9.24 1.02
C VAL A 230 24.97 -10.77 0.95
N VAL A 231 23.95 -11.38 0.33
CA VAL A 231 23.90 -12.83 0.14
C VAL A 231 25.00 -13.30 -0.82
N GLU A 232 25.26 -12.55 -1.90
CA GLU A 232 26.34 -12.83 -2.84
C GLU A 232 27.72 -12.73 -2.16
N GLU A 233 27.96 -11.68 -1.36
CA GLU A 233 29.19 -11.54 -0.58
C GLU A 233 29.37 -12.72 0.39
N LEU A 234 28.27 -13.16 1.02
CA LEU A 234 28.28 -14.33 1.91
C LEU A 234 28.69 -15.60 1.17
N ILE A 235 28.12 -15.84 -0.01
CA ILE A 235 28.45 -17.00 -0.87
C ILE A 235 29.94 -16.99 -1.21
N ASN A 236 30.46 -15.86 -1.69
CA ASN A 236 31.85 -15.73 -2.08
C ASN A 236 32.82 -15.98 -0.92
N LYS A 237 32.51 -15.45 0.27
CA LYS A 237 33.33 -15.67 1.47
C LYS A 237 33.27 -17.12 1.96
N GLU A 238 32.12 -17.78 1.88
CA GLU A 238 31.96 -19.19 2.26
C GLU A 238 32.71 -20.13 1.31
N LEU A 239 32.59 -19.91 0.00
CA LEU A 239 33.31 -20.71 -1.01
C LEU A 239 34.83 -20.55 -0.87
N ALA A 240 35.32 -19.33 -0.67
CA ALA A 240 36.75 -19.06 -0.43
C ALA A 240 37.29 -19.70 0.86
N LEU A 241 36.44 -19.92 1.87
CA LEU A 241 36.83 -20.63 3.09
C LEU A 241 36.80 -22.14 2.93
N GLN A 242 35.92 -22.68 2.08
CA GLN A 242 35.92 -24.09 1.73
C GLN A 242 37.16 -24.45 0.89
N SER A 243 37.51 -23.62 -0.09
CA SER A 243 38.70 -23.87 -0.93
C SER A 243 40.02 -23.79 -0.17
N ARG A 244 40.10 -23.01 0.92
CA ARG A 244 41.28 -22.93 1.80
C ARG A 244 41.38 -24.08 2.82
N LYS A 245 40.35 -24.92 2.94
CA LYS A 245 40.32 -26.08 3.83
C LYS A 245 40.63 -27.39 3.10
N LEU A 246 40.51 -27.38 1.77
CA LEU A 246 41.10 -28.36 0.86
C LEU A 246 42.58 -28.01 0.68
#